data_AF-A0A1Y5IL13-F1
#
_entry.id   AF-A0A1Y5IL13-F1
#
_cell.length_a   1.000
_cell.length_b   1.000
_cell.length_c   1.000
_cell.angle_alpha   90.00
_cell.angle_beta   90.00
_cell.angle_gamma   90.00
#
_symmetry.space_group_name_H-M   'P 1'
#
loop_
_entity.id
_entity.type
_entity.pdbx_description
1 polymer ?
#
loop_
_entity_poly.entity_id
_entity_poly.type
_entity_poly.pdbx_seq_one_letter_code
_entity_poly.pdbx_strand_id
1 'polypeptide(L)'
;MASAGDMLARVDSLLKRRDTKEISSDWTRAEVQNDRATDASYAVLRARYEAYLPKQETPAQVEAKIAKMKGTEAFAAMLGGAETILDELLEKAAAVKSERNRAAVATLNAEVRRGKNYLRGEIPKLRKAARTKAAGTTEQDAVAMLEIVDDFETRVEAVADGVTRGLPPQKRKPAGGESSEAFRQEFEARKAKQDQGLDVISRGLGVLKDIGGEMTEEMRRQQPITDAIEDKLDSVNAEIRTANARLKDTVTKMRSSRKFCVDCMLICVILGVALSVYKLVA
;
A
#
# COMPACT_ATOMS: atom_id res chain seq x y z
N MET A 1 18.71 -34.71 -76.05
CA MET A 1 19.51 -33.62 -75.47
C MET A 1 19.50 -32.48 -76.49
N ALA A 2 18.65 -31.46 -76.31
CA ALA A 2 18.63 -30.32 -77.23
C ALA A 2 19.98 -29.58 -77.12
N SER A 3 20.59 -29.25 -78.25
CA SER A 3 21.87 -28.53 -78.27
C SER A 3 21.71 -27.15 -77.62
N ALA A 4 22.77 -26.62 -77.01
CA ALA A 4 22.74 -25.25 -76.47
C ALA A 4 22.31 -24.21 -77.52
N GLY A 5 22.57 -24.48 -78.81
CA GLY A 5 22.05 -23.68 -79.93
C GLY A 5 20.53 -23.72 -80.09
N ASP A 6 19.89 -24.88 -79.82
CA ASP A 6 18.43 -25.02 -79.91
C ASP A 6 17.72 -24.28 -78.77
N MET A 7 18.32 -24.26 -77.56
CA MET A 7 17.80 -23.48 -76.44
C MET A 7 17.89 -21.98 -76.70
N LEU A 8 19.01 -21.50 -77.26
CA LEU A 8 19.18 -20.09 -77.62
C LEU A 8 18.23 -19.64 -78.74
N ALA A 9 18.06 -20.45 -79.78
CA ALA A 9 17.09 -20.16 -80.84
C ALA A 9 15.64 -20.12 -80.33
N ARG A 10 15.33 -20.98 -79.35
CA ARG A 10 14.01 -21.04 -78.73
C ARG A 10 13.75 -19.85 -77.80
N VAL A 11 14.76 -19.41 -77.04
CA VAL A 11 14.72 -18.16 -76.26
C VAL A 11 14.57 -16.93 -77.17
N ASP A 12 15.30 -16.85 -78.27
CA ASP A 12 15.19 -15.75 -79.25
C ASP A 12 13.80 -15.71 -79.90
N SER A 13 13.25 -16.89 -80.22
CA SER A 13 11.89 -17.02 -80.77
C SER A 13 10.78 -16.65 -79.77
N LEU A 14 11.05 -16.77 -78.47
CA LEU A 14 10.13 -16.39 -77.39
C LEU A 14 10.23 -14.90 -77.07
N LEU A 15 11.44 -14.32 -77.15
CA LEU A 15 11.67 -12.88 -77.04
C LEU A 15 11.06 -12.11 -78.21
N LYS A 16 11.13 -12.63 -79.43
CA LYS A 16 10.47 -12.04 -80.62
C LYS A 16 8.94 -12.06 -80.59
N ARG A 17 8.33 -12.98 -79.82
CA ARG A 17 6.86 -13.10 -79.71
C ARG A 17 6.24 -12.26 -78.60
N ARG A 18 7.01 -11.88 -77.57
CA ARG A 18 6.49 -11.08 -76.47
C ARG A 18 6.60 -9.60 -76.80
N ASP A 19 5.47 -8.92 -76.71
CA ASP A 19 5.41 -7.48 -76.92
C ASP A 19 6.22 -6.77 -75.82
N THR A 20 7.02 -5.77 -76.20
CA THR A 20 7.96 -5.09 -75.28
C THR A 20 7.24 -4.42 -74.11
N LYS A 21 5.96 -4.05 -74.31
CA LYS A 21 5.07 -3.51 -73.27
C LYS A 21 4.70 -4.53 -72.20
N GLU A 22 4.50 -5.79 -72.59
CA GLU A 22 4.12 -6.87 -71.68
C GLU A 22 5.29 -7.19 -70.75
N ILE A 23 6.51 -7.24 -71.32
CA ILE A 23 7.77 -7.39 -70.59
C ILE A 23 7.92 -6.25 -69.56
N SER A 24 7.77 -5.00 -69.98
CA SER A 24 7.86 -3.84 -69.07
C SER A 24 6.83 -3.91 -67.93
N SER A 25 5.59 -4.32 -68.22
CA SER A 25 4.55 -4.44 -67.19
C SER A 25 4.84 -5.54 -66.16
N ASP A 26 5.41 -6.67 -66.59
CA ASP A 26 5.80 -7.77 -65.72
C ASP A 26 7.01 -7.41 -64.85
N TRP A 27 8.00 -6.69 -65.40
CA TRP A 27 9.11 -6.13 -64.61
C TRP A 27 8.61 -5.16 -63.54
N THR A 28 7.71 -4.24 -63.91
CA THR A 28 7.12 -3.29 -62.95
C THR A 28 6.35 -4.01 -61.85
N ARG A 29 5.60 -5.07 -62.19
CA ARG A 29 4.85 -5.86 -61.22
C ARG A 29 5.77 -6.66 -60.30
N ALA A 30 6.85 -7.22 -60.82
CA ALA A 30 7.86 -7.95 -60.04
C ALA A 30 8.60 -7.02 -59.06
N GLU A 31 8.91 -5.80 -59.49
CA GLU A 31 9.60 -4.81 -58.65
C GLU A 31 8.72 -4.33 -57.49
N VAL A 32 7.44 -4.05 -57.75
CA VAL A 32 6.45 -3.73 -56.69
C VAL A 32 6.24 -4.90 -55.72
N GLN A 33 6.29 -6.14 -56.21
CA GLN A 33 6.18 -7.33 -55.36
C GLN A 33 7.42 -7.49 -54.46
N ASN A 34 8.60 -7.18 -54.99
CA ASN A 34 9.87 -7.21 -54.27
C ASN A 34 9.93 -6.12 -53.17
N ASP A 35 9.48 -4.90 -53.50
CA ASP A 35 9.39 -3.79 -52.54
C ASP A 35 8.40 -4.08 -51.40
N ARG A 36 7.27 -4.74 -51.69
CA ARG A 36 6.35 -5.19 -50.63
C ARG A 36 6.96 -6.26 -49.73
N ALA A 37 7.76 -7.15 -50.29
CA ALA A 37 8.41 -8.23 -49.53
C ALA A 37 9.52 -7.69 -48.61
N THR A 38 10.29 -6.71 -49.06
CA THR A 38 11.28 -6.01 -48.23
C THR A 38 10.61 -5.21 -47.12
N ASP A 39 9.55 -4.45 -47.42
CA ASP A 39 8.84 -3.65 -46.42
C ASP A 39 8.17 -4.52 -45.34
N ALA A 40 7.61 -5.67 -45.73
CA ALA A 40 7.10 -6.68 -44.80
C ALA A 40 8.20 -7.28 -43.91
N SER A 41 9.38 -7.54 -44.47
CA SER A 41 10.54 -8.04 -43.72
C SER A 41 11.04 -7.01 -42.69
N TYR A 42 11.14 -5.74 -43.09
CA TYR A 42 11.50 -4.64 -42.19
C TYR A 42 10.46 -4.41 -41.08
N ALA A 43 9.17 -4.58 -41.36
CA ALA A 43 8.12 -4.50 -40.35
C ALA A 43 8.24 -5.59 -39.28
N VAL A 44 8.55 -6.83 -39.68
CA VAL A 44 8.78 -7.95 -38.75
C VAL A 44 10.01 -7.71 -37.88
N LEU A 45 11.12 -7.25 -38.48
CA LEU A 45 12.34 -6.89 -37.73
C LEU A 45 12.10 -5.76 -36.74
N ARG A 46 11.33 -4.73 -37.13
CA ARG A 46 10.96 -3.61 -36.25
C ARG A 46 10.12 -4.08 -35.07
N ALA A 47 9.10 -4.91 -35.30
CA ALA A 47 8.27 -5.48 -34.23
C ALA A 47 9.09 -6.33 -33.26
N ARG A 48 10.05 -7.10 -33.78
CA ARG A 48 10.97 -7.90 -32.95
C ARG A 48 11.91 -7.01 -32.14
N TYR A 49 12.41 -5.92 -32.72
CA TYR A 49 13.27 -4.94 -32.04
C TYR A 49 12.50 -4.16 -30.95
N GLU A 50 11.25 -3.78 -31.21
CA GLU A 50 10.35 -3.16 -30.23
C GLU A 50 10.09 -4.05 -29.01
N ALA A 51 10.09 -5.38 -29.18
CA ALA A 51 9.94 -6.33 -28.08
C ALA A 51 11.19 -6.40 -27.17
N TYR A 52 12.38 -6.08 -27.69
CA TYR A 52 13.63 -6.05 -26.91
C TYR A 52 13.90 -4.69 -26.24
N LEU A 53 13.18 -3.64 -26.65
CA LEU A 53 13.27 -2.34 -25.98
C LEU A 53 12.62 -2.43 -24.60
N PRO A 54 13.33 -2.05 -23.52
CA PRO A 54 12.72 -2.00 -22.19
C PRO A 54 11.52 -1.06 -22.24
N LYS A 55 10.33 -1.61 -22.01
CA LYS A 55 9.08 -0.84 -21.96
C LYS A 55 9.24 0.23 -20.89
N GLN A 56 9.45 1.48 -21.30
CA GLN A 56 9.52 2.58 -20.35
C GLN A 56 8.15 2.69 -19.67
N GLU A 57 8.10 2.40 -18.38
CA GLU A 57 6.89 2.62 -17.57
C GLU A 57 6.52 4.10 -17.73
N THR A 58 5.28 4.35 -18.12
CA THR A 58 4.80 5.73 -18.25
C THR A 58 4.84 6.41 -16.87
N PRO A 59 5.04 7.74 -16.81
CA PRO A 59 5.04 8.46 -15.53
C PRO A 59 3.79 8.18 -14.67
N ALA A 60 2.64 7.96 -15.31
CA ALA A 60 1.40 7.58 -14.65
C ALA A 60 1.44 6.17 -14.01
N GLN A 61 2.13 5.21 -14.64
CA GLN A 61 2.31 3.86 -14.09
C GLN A 61 3.25 3.88 -12.88
N VAL A 62 4.34 4.65 -12.96
CA VAL A 62 5.27 4.82 -11.84
C VAL A 62 4.58 5.50 -10.66
N GLU A 63 3.79 6.54 -10.91
CA GLU A 63 3.02 7.26 -9.88
C GLU A 63 1.97 6.37 -9.21
N ALA A 64 1.26 5.54 -9.99
CA ALA A 64 0.32 4.55 -9.45
C ALA A 64 1.01 3.47 -8.60
N LYS A 65 2.22 3.04 -8.98
CA LYS A 65 3.02 2.05 -8.24
C LYS A 65 3.54 2.62 -6.92
N ILE A 66 4.01 3.87 -6.93
CA ILE A 66 4.43 4.60 -5.73
C ILE A 66 3.25 4.80 -4.77
N ALA A 67 2.08 5.17 -5.30
CA ALA A 67 0.90 5.39 -4.48
C ALA A 67 0.31 4.07 -3.92
N LYS A 68 0.42 2.95 -4.68
CA LYS A 68 0.14 1.59 -4.17
C LYS A 68 1.05 1.25 -2.99
N MET A 69 2.37 1.41 -3.14
CA MET A 69 3.34 1.12 -2.07
C MET A 69 3.08 1.95 -0.81
N LYS A 70 2.82 3.26 -0.96
CA LYS A 70 2.53 4.14 0.18
C LYS A 70 1.27 3.74 0.96
N GLY A 71 0.22 3.33 0.27
CA GLY A 71 -1.03 2.88 0.92
C GLY A 71 -0.82 1.60 1.75
N THR A 72 -0.10 0.63 1.19
CA THR A 72 0.23 -0.62 1.88
C THR A 72 1.22 -0.42 3.02
N GLU A 73 2.21 0.47 2.86
CA GLU A 73 3.20 0.78 3.89
C GLU A 73 2.57 1.49 5.10
N ALA A 74 1.63 2.42 4.87
CA ALA A 74 0.94 3.11 5.95
C ALA A 74 0.09 2.16 6.82
N PHE A 75 -0.63 1.23 6.18
CA PHE A 75 -1.36 0.17 6.89
C PHE A 75 -0.39 -0.75 7.66
N ALA A 76 0.68 -1.21 7.02
CA ALA A 76 1.67 -2.08 7.64
C ALA A 76 2.35 -1.43 8.85
N ALA A 77 2.63 -0.12 8.80
CA ALA A 77 3.20 0.62 9.92
C ALA A 77 2.24 0.71 11.11
N MET A 78 0.94 1.00 10.87
CA MET A 78 -0.06 0.99 11.95
C MET A 78 -0.24 -0.39 12.55
N LEU A 79 -0.33 -1.42 11.70
CA LEU A 79 -0.47 -2.80 12.14
C LEU A 79 0.75 -3.23 12.96
N GLY A 80 1.98 -2.96 12.50
CA GLY A 80 3.20 -3.32 13.22
C GLY A 80 3.31 -2.64 14.59
N GLY A 81 2.87 -1.38 14.71
CA GLY A 81 2.77 -0.71 16.00
C GLY A 81 1.76 -1.38 16.94
N ALA A 82 0.59 -1.76 16.42
CA ALA A 82 -0.44 -2.45 17.18
C ALA A 82 -0.01 -3.88 17.58
N GLU A 83 0.70 -4.61 16.71
CA GLU A 83 1.26 -5.92 16.99
C GLU A 83 2.33 -5.87 18.08
N THR A 84 3.20 -4.85 18.09
CA THR A 84 4.20 -4.66 19.16
C THR A 84 3.54 -4.53 20.53
N ILE A 85 2.43 -3.77 20.60
CA ILE A 85 1.65 -3.60 21.84
C ILE A 85 0.96 -4.93 22.23
N LEU A 86 0.45 -5.68 21.26
CA LEU A 86 -0.14 -7.00 21.50
C LEU A 86 0.89 -7.98 22.06
N ASP A 87 2.12 -7.98 21.55
CA ASP A 87 3.20 -8.83 22.05
C ASP A 87 3.58 -8.47 23.49
N GLU A 88 3.67 -7.17 23.81
CA GLU A 88 3.87 -6.70 25.18
C GLU A 88 2.74 -7.16 26.12
N LEU A 89 1.49 -7.12 25.64
CA LEU A 89 0.32 -7.60 26.37
C LEU A 89 0.36 -9.11 26.62
N LEU A 90 0.78 -9.89 25.62
CA LEU A 90 0.94 -11.33 25.73
C LEU A 90 2.04 -11.71 26.73
N GLU A 91 3.16 -10.98 26.74
CA GLU A 91 4.23 -11.17 27.73
C GLU A 91 3.72 -10.89 29.16
N LYS A 92 3.00 -9.77 29.36
CA LYS A 92 2.39 -9.44 30.66
C LYS A 92 1.36 -10.49 31.09
N ALA A 93 0.52 -10.96 30.16
CA ALA A 93 -0.45 -12.01 30.43
C ALA A 93 0.22 -13.37 30.76
N ALA A 94 1.39 -13.65 30.18
CA ALA A 94 2.20 -14.81 30.54
C ALA A 94 2.83 -14.65 31.94
N ALA A 95 3.37 -13.47 32.25
CA ALA A 95 3.95 -13.16 33.56
C ALA A 95 2.94 -13.33 34.70
N VAL A 96 1.66 -12.96 34.47
CA VAL A 96 0.55 -13.20 35.41
C VAL A 96 0.42 -14.67 35.81
N LYS A 97 0.67 -15.62 34.90
CA LYS A 97 0.53 -17.06 35.19
C LYS A 97 1.60 -17.56 36.16
N SER A 98 2.79 -16.98 36.10
CA SER A 98 3.93 -17.35 36.96
C SER A 98 4.04 -16.49 38.23
N GLU A 99 3.34 -15.36 38.29
CA GLU A 99 3.42 -14.42 39.41
C GLU A 99 2.72 -14.97 40.66
N ARG A 100 3.40 -14.88 41.81
CA ARG A 100 2.91 -15.40 43.10
C ARG A 100 2.35 -14.29 43.98
N ASN A 101 2.74 -13.04 43.74
CA ASN A 101 2.22 -11.91 44.50
C ASN A 101 0.85 -11.49 43.96
N ARG A 102 -0.21 -11.71 44.75
CA ARG A 102 -1.58 -11.35 44.40
C ARG A 102 -1.76 -9.87 44.03
N ALA A 103 -1.02 -8.96 44.66
CA ALA A 103 -1.07 -7.54 44.32
C ALA A 103 -0.43 -7.28 42.94
N ALA A 104 0.71 -7.92 42.64
CA ALA A 104 1.36 -7.82 41.34
C ALA A 104 0.49 -8.44 40.23
N VAL A 105 -0.16 -9.58 40.48
CA VAL A 105 -1.15 -10.19 39.59
C VAL A 105 -2.30 -9.23 39.27
N ALA A 106 -2.82 -8.51 40.28
CA ALA A 106 -3.90 -7.55 40.08
C ALA A 106 -3.45 -6.36 39.22
N THR A 107 -2.24 -5.85 39.45
CA THR A 107 -1.64 -4.76 38.68
C THR A 107 -1.40 -5.16 37.23
N LEU A 108 -0.77 -6.32 36.97
CA LEU A 108 -0.51 -6.81 35.62
C LEU A 108 -1.81 -7.07 34.85
N ASN A 109 -2.83 -7.66 35.48
CA ASN A 109 -4.14 -7.83 34.85
C ASN A 109 -4.82 -6.49 34.53
N ALA A 110 -4.66 -5.49 35.40
CA ALA A 110 -5.15 -4.14 35.13
C ALA A 110 -4.46 -3.49 33.91
N GLU A 111 -3.15 -3.68 33.77
CA GLU A 111 -2.40 -3.23 32.59
C GLU A 111 -2.85 -3.96 31.32
N VAL A 112 -3.06 -5.28 31.40
CA VAL A 112 -3.56 -6.07 30.27
C VAL A 112 -4.93 -5.56 29.80
N ARG A 113 -5.83 -5.20 30.72
CA ARG A 113 -7.13 -4.60 30.38
C ARG A 113 -6.99 -3.25 29.69
N ARG A 114 -6.09 -2.39 30.18
CA ARG A 114 -5.86 -1.06 29.59
C ARG A 114 -5.36 -1.19 28.15
N GLY A 115 -4.34 -2.01 27.91
CA GLY A 115 -3.81 -2.22 26.57
C GLY A 115 -4.81 -2.90 25.64
N LYS A 116 -5.58 -3.88 26.13
CA LYS A 116 -6.65 -4.51 25.33
C LYS A 116 -7.72 -3.50 24.89
N ASN A 117 -8.14 -2.60 25.78
CA ASN A 117 -9.09 -1.53 25.42
C ASN A 117 -8.49 -0.50 24.45
N TYR A 118 -7.20 -0.21 24.57
CA TYR A 118 -6.50 0.63 23.59
C TYR A 118 -6.49 -0.02 22.19
N LEU A 119 -6.13 -1.31 22.09
CA LEU A 119 -6.12 -2.03 20.82
C LEU A 119 -7.52 -2.16 20.19
N ARG A 120 -8.57 -2.31 21.01
CA ARG A 120 -9.97 -2.24 20.55
C ARG A 120 -10.31 -0.89 19.91
N GLY A 121 -9.71 0.21 20.37
CA GLY A 121 -9.86 1.53 19.77
C GLY A 121 -9.09 1.71 18.45
N GLU A 122 -7.98 0.99 18.27
CA GLU A 122 -7.17 1.03 17.05
C GLU A 122 -7.73 0.14 15.92
N ILE A 123 -8.40 -0.96 16.25
CA ILE A 123 -9.00 -1.88 15.25
C ILE A 123 -9.91 -1.15 14.23
N PRO A 124 -10.85 -0.27 14.62
CA PRO A 124 -11.63 0.51 13.66
C PRO A 124 -10.79 1.38 12.72
N LYS A 125 -9.67 1.93 13.22
CA LYS A 125 -8.74 2.74 12.42
C LYS A 125 -7.99 1.87 11.42
N LEU A 126 -7.56 0.68 11.81
CA LEU A 126 -6.95 -0.32 10.92
C LEU A 126 -7.92 -0.77 9.83
N ARG A 127 -9.20 -1.05 10.19
CA ARG A 127 -10.25 -1.38 9.22
C ARG A 127 -10.51 -0.22 8.26
N LYS A 128 -10.48 1.02 8.73
CA LYS A 128 -10.61 2.21 7.89
C LYS A 128 -9.40 2.31 6.95
N ALA A 129 -8.17 2.22 7.46
CA ALA A 129 -6.95 2.24 6.65
C ALA A 129 -6.92 1.16 5.57
N ALA A 130 -7.41 -0.05 5.86
CA ALA A 130 -7.56 -1.13 4.88
C ALA A 130 -8.57 -0.81 3.76
N ARG A 131 -9.65 -0.10 4.10
CA ARG A 131 -10.72 0.29 3.16
C ARG A 131 -10.42 1.57 2.39
N THR A 132 -9.61 2.46 2.96
CA THR A 132 -9.18 3.70 2.32
C THR A 132 -8.40 3.32 1.06
N LYS A 133 -9.06 3.46 -0.10
CA LYS A 133 -8.44 3.23 -1.40
C LYS A 133 -7.39 4.32 -1.66
N ALA A 134 -6.19 4.15 -1.11
CA ALA A 134 -5.03 4.87 -1.61
C ALA A 134 -4.95 4.60 -3.12
N ALA A 135 -4.63 5.64 -3.91
CA ALA A 135 -4.62 5.55 -5.36
C ALA A 135 -3.63 4.44 -5.81
N GLY A 136 -4.11 3.22 -6.07
CA GLY A 136 -3.26 2.07 -6.42
C GLY A 136 -3.49 0.80 -5.62
N THR A 137 -4.22 0.82 -4.49
CA THR A 137 -4.59 -0.40 -3.76
C THR A 137 -5.70 -1.14 -4.51
N THR A 138 -5.51 -2.43 -4.81
CA THR A 138 -6.55 -3.23 -5.47
C THR A 138 -7.62 -3.66 -4.46
N GLU A 139 -8.81 -4.01 -4.95
CA GLU A 139 -9.89 -4.52 -4.09
C GLU A 139 -9.49 -5.81 -3.37
N GLN A 140 -8.66 -6.65 -3.99
CA GLN A 140 -8.09 -7.84 -3.39
C GLN A 140 -7.12 -7.52 -2.25
N ASP A 141 -6.27 -6.49 -2.42
CA ASP A 141 -5.35 -6.05 -1.37
C ASP A 141 -6.14 -5.54 -0.14
N ALA A 142 -7.25 -4.83 -0.35
CA ALA A 142 -8.10 -4.35 0.75
C ALA A 142 -8.81 -5.49 1.51
N VAL A 143 -9.26 -6.53 0.80
CA VAL A 143 -9.84 -7.73 1.42
C VAL A 143 -8.80 -8.46 2.28
N ALA A 144 -7.59 -8.66 1.76
CA ALA A 144 -6.50 -9.27 2.51
C ALA A 144 -6.13 -8.47 3.77
N MET A 145 -6.07 -7.14 3.67
CA MET A 145 -5.83 -6.28 4.83
C MET A 145 -6.95 -6.40 5.87
N LEU A 146 -8.21 -6.52 5.47
CA LEU A 146 -9.33 -6.71 6.40
C LEU A 146 -9.28 -8.07 7.11
N GLU A 147 -8.91 -9.14 6.40
CA GLU A 147 -8.71 -10.47 6.97
C GLU A 147 -7.59 -10.46 8.03
N ILE A 148 -6.49 -9.76 7.75
CA ILE A 148 -5.40 -9.55 8.72
C ILE A 148 -5.90 -8.82 9.98
N VAL A 149 -6.76 -7.81 9.81
CA VAL A 149 -7.33 -7.08 10.96
C VAL A 149 -8.31 -7.97 11.76
N ASP A 150 -9.06 -8.85 11.10
CA ASP A 150 -9.94 -9.83 11.76
C ASP A 150 -9.14 -10.84 12.60
N ASP A 151 -8.03 -11.36 12.06
CA ASP A 151 -7.11 -12.24 12.79
C ASP A 151 -6.48 -11.50 13.99
N PHE A 152 -6.02 -10.27 13.78
CA PHE A 152 -5.49 -9.42 14.83
C PHE A 152 -6.52 -9.20 15.96
N GLU A 153 -7.77 -8.85 15.63
CA GLU A 153 -8.85 -8.69 16.61
C GLU A 153 -9.09 -9.99 17.39
N THR A 154 -9.09 -11.13 16.71
CA THR A 154 -9.25 -12.45 17.35
C THR A 154 -8.12 -12.71 18.36
N ARG A 155 -6.87 -12.41 18.00
CA ARG A 155 -5.69 -12.53 18.88
C ARG A 155 -5.79 -11.59 20.09
N VAL A 156 -6.20 -10.34 19.89
CA VAL A 156 -6.44 -9.35 20.98
C VAL A 156 -7.50 -9.86 21.94
N GLU A 157 -8.62 -10.40 21.44
CA GLU A 157 -9.70 -10.91 22.27
C GLU A 157 -9.32 -12.19 23.04
N ALA A 158 -8.45 -13.03 22.48
CA ALA A 158 -7.94 -14.22 23.13
C ALA A 158 -6.99 -13.94 24.32
N VAL A 159 -6.45 -12.72 24.45
CA VAL A 159 -5.59 -12.35 25.59
C VAL A 159 -6.40 -12.38 26.89
N ALA A 160 -5.93 -13.18 27.85
CA ALA A 160 -6.52 -13.30 29.18
C ALA A 160 -6.20 -12.07 30.04
N ASP A 161 -7.25 -11.37 30.50
CA ASP A 161 -7.17 -10.09 31.23
C ASP A 161 -7.60 -10.21 32.71
N GLY A 162 -7.80 -11.45 33.17
CA GLY A 162 -8.20 -11.77 34.54
C GLY A 162 -9.63 -11.32 34.91
N VAL A 163 -10.46 -10.90 33.95
CA VAL A 163 -11.90 -10.65 34.19
C VAL A 163 -12.69 -11.88 33.81
N THR A 164 -12.89 -12.80 34.76
CA THR A 164 -14.09 -13.65 34.68
C THR A 164 -15.29 -12.74 34.96
N ARG A 165 -16.20 -12.57 33.98
CA ARG A 165 -17.55 -12.05 34.23
C ARG A 165 -18.30 -13.05 35.12
N GLY A 166 -17.93 -13.13 36.39
CA GLY A 166 -18.45 -14.06 37.39
C GLY A 166 -18.50 -13.35 38.72
N LEU A 167 -19.66 -13.38 39.35
CA LEU A 167 -19.94 -12.76 40.64
C LEU A 167 -18.88 -13.14 41.70
N PRO A 168 -18.59 -12.26 42.68
CA PRO A 168 -17.54 -12.51 43.66
C PRO A 168 -17.83 -13.79 44.48
N PRO A 169 -16.81 -14.59 44.82
CA PRO A 169 -17.00 -15.78 45.63
C PRO A 169 -17.43 -15.40 47.05
N GLN A 170 -18.55 -15.95 47.53
CA GLN A 170 -19.02 -15.81 48.90
C GLN A 170 -18.01 -16.46 49.88
N LYS A 171 -17.49 -15.67 50.84
CA LYS A 171 -16.63 -16.15 51.94
C LYS A 171 -17.37 -17.20 52.77
N ARG A 172 -16.88 -18.44 52.83
CA ARG A 172 -17.28 -19.44 53.84
C ARG A 172 -16.43 -19.29 55.12
N LYS A 173 -17.08 -19.33 56.28
CA LYS A 173 -16.47 -19.23 57.63
C LYS A 173 -16.03 -20.63 58.09
N PRO A 174 -14.78 -20.87 58.56
CA PRO A 174 -14.42 -22.14 59.18
C PRO A 174 -14.69 -22.15 60.69
N ALA A 175 -15.02 -23.34 61.20
CA ALA A 175 -15.35 -23.64 62.60
C ALA A 175 -14.24 -24.47 63.28
N GLY A 176 -13.90 -24.13 64.54
CA GLY A 176 -13.19 -24.91 65.61
C GLY A 176 -11.78 -25.47 65.33
N GLY A 177 -10.80 -25.56 66.24
CA GLY A 177 -10.74 -25.30 67.69
C GLY A 177 -9.29 -25.35 68.24
N GLU A 178 -9.13 -24.75 69.43
CA GLU A 178 -8.21 -25.06 70.55
C GLU A 178 -6.69 -25.26 70.37
N SER A 179 -6.05 -24.30 69.71
CA SER A 179 -4.80 -23.64 70.18
C SER A 179 -4.91 -22.14 69.92
N SER A 180 -6.13 -21.64 70.19
CA SER A 180 -6.83 -20.83 69.19
C SER A 180 -6.65 -19.33 69.39
N GLU A 181 -6.32 -18.82 70.57
CA GLU A 181 -6.34 -17.37 70.80
C GLU A 181 -5.12 -16.66 70.21
N ALA A 182 -3.91 -17.17 70.41
CA ALA A 182 -2.71 -16.60 69.79
C ALA A 182 -2.71 -16.77 68.27
N PHE A 183 -3.13 -17.94 67.78
CA PHE A 183 -3.27 -18.19 66.34
C PHE A 183 -4.44 -17.40 65.73
N ARG A 184 -5.55 -17.19 66.45
CA ARG A 184 -6.65 -16.31 66.02
C ARG A 184 -6.23 -14.86 66.03
N GLN A 185 -5.50 -14.38 67.03
CA GLN A 185 -4.99 -13.01 67.05
C GLN A 185 -3.99 -12.79 65.92
N GLU A 186 -3.08 -13.73 65.67
CA GLU A 186 -2.14 -13.63 64.55
C GLU A 186 -2.85 -13.75 63.19
N PHE A 187 -3.84 -14.64 63.07
CA PHE A 187 -4.68 -14.78 61.87
C PHE A 187 -5.55 -13.54 61.65
N GLU A 188 -6.14 -12.96 62.70
CA GLU A 188 -6.93 -11.74 62.64
C GLU A 188 -6.07 -10.51 62.35
N ALA A 189 -4.85 -10.43 62.88
CA ALA A 189 -3.89 -9.39 62.53
C ALA A 189 -3.44 -9.50 61.06
N ARG A 190 -3.15 -10.71 60.58
CA ARG A 190 -2.82 -10.95 59.16
C ARG A 190 -4.01 -10.68 58.24
N LYS A 191 -5.22 -11.05 58.67
CA LYS A 191 -6.47 -10.79 57.96
C LYS A 191 -6.80 -9.30 57.94
N ALA A 192 -6.60 -8.57 59.02
CA ALA A 192 -6.76 -7.11 59.09
C ALA A 192 -5.76 -6.40 58.17
N LYS A 193 -4.50 -6.85 58.14
CA LYS A 193 -3.47 -6.31 57.23
C LYS A 193 -3.78 -6.63 55.76
N GLN A 194 -4.32 -7.81 55.47
CA GLN A 194 -4.79 -8.16 54.12
C GLN A 194 -6.06 -7.41 53.71
N ASP A 195 -7.03 -7.22 54.61
CA ASP A 195 -8.24 -6.45 54.34
C ASP A 195 -7.89 -4.96 54.11
N GLN A 196 -6.88 -4.41 54.81
CA GLN A 196 -6.32 -3.08 54.50
C GLN A 196 -5.68 -3.03 53.10
N GLY A 197 -4.88 -4.04 52.73
CA GLY A 197 -4.32 -4.13 51.38
C GLY A 197 -5.39 -4.27 50.29
N LEU A 198 -6.44 -5.04 50.56
CA LEU A 198 -7.59 -5.20 49.67
C LEU A 198 -8.40 -3.90 49.54
N ASP A 199 -8.48 -3.08 50.58
CA ASP A 199 -9.16 -1.79 50.53
C ASP A 199 -8.40 -0.78 49.65
N VAL A 200 -7.06 -0.74 49.75
CA VAL A 200 -6.22 0.06 48.85
C VAL A 200 -6.35 -0.40 47.40
N ILE A 201 -6.37 -1.71 47.17
CA ILE A 201 -6.59 -2.29 45.83
C ILE A 201 -8.02 -1.99 45.34
N SER A 202 -9.03 -2.05 46.21
CA SER A 202 -10.43 -1.77 45.86
C SER A 202 -10.62 -0.30 45.50
N ARG A 203 -9.97 0.61 46.21
CA ARG A 203 -9.93 2.04 45.86
C ARG A 203 -9.18 2.28 44.56
N GLY A 204 -8.01 1.67 44.37
CA GLY A 204 -7.26 1.73 43.11
C GLY A 204 -8.04 1.14 41.92
N LEU A 205 -8.80 0.07 42.15
CA LEU A 205 -9.68 -0.54 41.14
C LEU A 205 -10.92 0.31 40.87
N GLY A 206 -11.45 1.01 41.86
CA GLY A 206 -12.50 2.03 41.70
C GLY A 206 -12.05 3.16 40.79
N VAL A 207 -10.90 3.78 41.11
CA VAL A 207 -10.29 4.81 40.26
C VAL A 207 -10.01 4.29 38.85
N LEU A 208 -9.55 3.05 38.71
CA LEU A 208 -9.33 2.45 37.40
C LEU A 208 -10.62 2.13 36.64
N LYS A 209 -11.69 1.74 37.33
CA LYS A 209 -13.02 1.55 36.74
C LYS A 209 -13.56 2.89 36.23
N ASP A 210 -13.33 3.95 36.98
CA ASP A 210 -13.77 5.30 36.61
C ASP A 210 -12.96 5.80 35.40
N ILE A 211 -11.62 5.64 35.38
CA ILE A 211 -10.77 5.93 34.20
C ILE A 211 -11.17 5.07 32.99
N GLY A 212 -11.46 3.79 33.18
CA GLY A 212 -11.90 2.90 32.10
C GLY A 212 -13.27 3.28 31.55
N GLY A 213 -14.17 3.76 32.41
CA GLY A 213 -15.48 4.31 32.03
C GLY A 213 -15.35 5.62 31.28
N GLU A 214 -14.57 6.56 31.80
CA GLU A 214 -14.27 7.85 31.17
C GLU A 214 -13.58 7.67 29.81
N MET A 215 -12.64 6.73 29.69
CA MET A 215 -11.97 6.42 28.42
C MET A 215 -12.91 5.76 27.40
N THR A 216 -13.86 4.93 27.84
CA THR A 216 -14.86 4.31 26.95
C THR A 216 -15.86 5.35 26.45
N GLU A 217 -16.25 6.30 27.31
CA GLU A 217 -17.17 7.37 26.95
C GLU A 217 -16.50 8.46 26.10
N GLU A 218 -15.25 8.82 26.38
CA GLU A 218 -14.42 9.68 25.54
C GLU A 218 -14.12 9.03 24.18
N MET A 219 -13.96 7.70 24.12
CA MET A 219 -13.89 6.94 22.86
C MET A 219 -15.17 7.08 22.03
N ARG A 220 -16.35 6.96 22.66
CA ARG A 220 -17.64 7.22 21.99
C ARG A 220 -17.76 8.68 21.55
N ARG A 221 -17.21 9.61 22.34
CA ARG A 221 -17.21 11.04 22.10
C ARG A 221 -16.21 11.51 21.03
N GLN A 222 -15.22 10.68 20.67
CA GLN A 222 -14.23 10.93 19.60
C GLN A 222 -14.66 10.51 18.19
N GLN A 223 -15.85 9.91 18.01
CA GLN A 223 -16.44 9.69 16.68
C GLN A 223 -16.44 10.96 15.78
N PRO A 224 -16.92 12.14 16.25
CA PRO A 224 -16.95 13.35 15.42
C PRO A 224 -15.58 13.97 15.09
N ILE A 225 -14.51 13.65 15.83
CA ILE A 225 -13.15 14.14 15.52
C ILE A 225 -12.54 13.37 14.34
N THR A 226 -12.92 12.09 14.17
CA THR A 226 -12.45 11.26 13.05
C THR A 226 -12.99 11.77 11.71
N ASP A 227 -14.23 12.23 11.68
CA ASP A 227 -14.87 12.79 10.49
C ASP A 227 -14.27 14.18 10.14
N ALA A 228 -14.00 15.02 11.15
CA ALA A 228 -13.32 16.29 10.94
C ALA A 228 -11.85 16.14 10.46
N ILE A 229 -11.18 15.06 10.87
CA ILE A 229 -9.86 14.69 10.35
C ILE A 229 -9.98 14.21 8.90
N GLU A 230 -11.03 13.45 8.55
CA GLU A 230 -11.31 12.99 7.18
C GLU A 230 -11.54 14.17 6.23
N ASP A 231 -12.37 15.14 6.63
CA ASP A 231 -12.60 16.37 5.86
C ASP A 231 -11.30 17.16 5.62
N LYS A 232 -10.43 17.25 6.64
CA LYS A 232 -9.13 17.91 6.50
C LYS A 232 -8.16 17.11 5.63
N LEU A 233 -8.19 15.78 5.71
CA LEU A 233 -7.28 14.91 4.97
C LEU A 233 -7.65 14.88 3.47
N ASP A 234 -8.95 14.88 3.17
CA ASP A 234 -9.47 15.02 1.80
C ASP A 234 -9.16 16.39 1.21
N SER A 235 -9.30 17.46 2.01
CA SER A 235 -8.91 18.82 1.62
C SER A 235 -7.42 18.91 1.28
N VAL A 236 -6.53 18.44 2.18
CA VAL A 236 -5.08 18.44 1.95
C VAL A 236 -4.69 17.61 0.74
N ASN A 237 -5.33 16.46 0.51
CA ASN A 237 -5.06 15.62 -0.65
C ASN A 237 -5.53 16.27 -1.96
N ALA A 238 -6.67 16.97 -1.95
CA ALA A 238 -7.14 17.77 -3.08
C ALA A 238 -6.21 18.95 -3.39
N GLU A 239 -5.70 19.64 -2.37
CA GLU A 239 -4.72 20.71 -2.51
C GLU A 239 -3.41 20.19 -3.12
N ILE A 240 -2.88 19.05 -2.66
CA ILE A 240 -1.68 18.41 -3.20
C ILE A 240 -1.86 18.03 -4.68
N ARG A 241 -3.00 17.41 -5.03
CA ARG A 241 -3.29 17.06 -6.43
C ARG A 241 -3.35 18.29 -7.32
N THR A 242 -3.97 19.37 -6.85
CA THR A 242 -4.11 20.62 -7.60
C THR A 242 -2.75 21.33 -7.74
N ALA A 243 -1.93 21.33 -6.69
CA ALA A 243 -0.57 21.89 -6.74
C ALA A 243 0.33 21.11 -7.72
N ASN A 244 0.27 19.77 -7.70
CA ASN A 244 1.01 18.93 -8.63
C ASN A 244 0.56 19.12 -10.09
N ALA A 245 -0.74 19.29 -10.34
CA ALA A 245 -1.27 19.63 -11.66
C ALA A 245 -0.71 20.99 -12.15
N ARG A 246 -0.74 22.02 -11.30
CA ARG A 246 -0.20 23.36 -11.62
C ARG A 246 1.31 23.34 -11.88
N LEU A 247 2.07 22.56 -11.10
CA LEU A 247 3.50 22.37 -11.31
C LEU A 247 3.79 21.68 -12.64
N LYS A 248 3.03 20.63 -12.97
CA LYS A 248 3.16 19.91 -14.25
C LYS A 248 2.83 20.81 -15.44
N ASP A 249 1.78 21.62 -15.35
CA ASP A 249 1.43 22.60 -16.38
C ASP A 249 2.53 23.64 -16.56
N THR A 250 3.06 24.17 -15.45
CA THR A 250 4.18 25.14 -15.47
C THR A 250 5.43 24.54 -16.11
N VAL A 251 5.81 23.32 -15.76
CA VAL A 251 6.96 22.60 -16.34
C VAL A 251 6.76 22.36 -17.84
N THR A 252 5.55 21.96 -18.25
CA THR A 252 5.23 21.69 -19.66
C THR A 252 5.26 22.98 -20.48
N LYS A 253 4.73 24.08 -19.93
CA LYS A 253 4.76 25.41 -20.54
C LYS A 253 6.20 25.96 -20.66
N MET A 254 7.04 25.78 -19.63
CA MET A 254 8.47 26.12 -19.69
C MET A 254 9.23 25.29 -20.74
N ARG A 255 8.89 24.00 -20.90
CA ARG A 255 9.50 23.15 -21.94
C ARG A 255 9.07 23.56 -23.35
N SER A 256 7.81 23.97 -23.51
CA SER A 256 7.29 24.50 -24.78
C SER A 256 7.94 25.82 -25.18
N SER A 257 8.15 26.74 -24.23
CA SER A 257 8.81 28.02 -24.49
C SER A 257 10.27 27.85 -24.94
N ARG A 258 11.02 26.95 -24.28
CA ARG A 258 12.38 26.60 -24.70
C ARG A 258 12.42 26.02 -26.12
N LYS A 259 11.47 25.14 -26.47
CA LYS A 259 11.39 24.59 -27.83
C LYS A 259 11.11 25.68 -28.87
N PHE A 260 10.14 26.56 -28.62
CA PHE A 260 9.82 27.69 -29.50
C PHE A 260 11.02 28.63 -29.72
N CYS A 261 11.78 28.93 -28.67
CA CYS A 261 12.97 29.77 -28.76
C CYS A 261 14.07 29.11 -29.62
N VAL A 262 14.28 27.80 -29.46
CA VAL A 262 15.25 27.04 -30.28
C VAL A 262 14.82 27.00 -31.76
N ASP A 263 13.54 26.78 -32.05
CA ASP A 263 13.02 26.76 -33.42
C ASP A 263 13.19 28.11 -34.12
N CYS A 264 12.93 29.22 -33.42
CA CYS A 264 13.10 30.57 -33.96
C CYS A 264 14.57 30.88 -34.30
N MET A 265 15.52 30.48 -33.44
CA MET A 265 16.95 30.61 -33.72
C MET A 265 17.38 29.77 -34.92
N LEU A 266 16.86 28.54 -35.06
CA LEU A 266 17.18 27.65 -36.17
C LEU A 266 16.71 28.22 -37.52
N ILE A 267 15.51 28.83 -37.55
CA ILE A 267 14.97 29.51 -38.74
C ILE A 267 15.86 30.69 -39.15
N CYS A 268 16.33 31.50 -38.19
CA CYS A 268 17.22 32.63 -38.47
C CYS A 268 18.55 32.18 -39.12
N VAL A 269 19.12 31.07 -38.67
CA VAL A 269 20.36 30.50 -39.25
C VAL A 269 20.10 30.00 -40.67
N ILE A 270 19.01 29.28 -40.90
CA ILE A 270 18.65 28.76 -42.24
C ILE A 270 18.43 29.91 -43.22
N LEU A 271 17.71 30.96 -42.81
CA LEU A 271 17.49 32.15 -43.65
C LEU A 271 18.80 32.88 -43.96
N GLY A 272 19.72 32.98 -43.00
CA GLY A 272 21.04 33.55 -43.21
C GLY A 272 21.84 32.79 -44.27
N VAL A 273 21.89 31.46 -44.17
CA VAL A 273 22.56 30.60 -45.16
C VAL A 273 21.90 30.72 -46.54
N ALA A 274 20.57 30.69 -46.61
CA ALA A 274 19.83 30.82 -47.87
C ALA A 274 20.11 32.16 -48.57
N LEU A 275 20.13 33.27 -47.82
CA LEU A 275 20.50 34.59 -48.34
C LEU A 275 21.94 34.66 -48.82
N SER A 276 22.88 34.05 -48.09
CA SER A 276 24.28 33.98 -48.51
C SER A 276 24.44 33.20 -49.82
N VAL A 277 23.75 32.05 -49.97
CA VAL A 277 23.77 31.27 -51.22
C VAL A 277 23.09 32.04 -52.35
N TYR A 278 21.96 32.70 -52.10
CA TYR A 278 21.28 33.52 -53.11
C TYR A 278 22.19 34.63 -53.65
N LYS A 279 22.89 35.36 -52.77
CA LYS A 279 23.86 36.40 -53.19
C LYS A 279 25.11 35.87 -53.90
N LEU A 280 25.39 34.58 -53.78
CA LEU A 280 26.52 33.93 -54.44
C LEU A 280 26.15 33.38 -55.82
N VAL A 281 24.87 33.03 -56.00
CA VAL A 281 24.33 32.42 -57.23
C VAL A 281 23.65 33.45 -58.14
N ALA A 282 23.05 34.49 -57.57
CA ALA A 282 22.43 35.63 -58.28
C ALA A 282 23.37 36.84 -58.25
#